data_AF-A0AAU2HFE8-F1
#
_entry.id   AF-A0AAU2HFE8-F1
#
_cell.length_a   1.000
_cell.length_b   1.000
_cell.length_c   1.000
_cell.angle_alpha   90.00
_cell.angle_beta   90.00
_cell.angle_gamma   90.00
#
_symmetry.space_group_name_H-M   'P 1'
#
loop_
_entity.id
_entity.type
_entity.pdbx_description
1 polymer ?
#
loop_
_entity_poly.entity_id
_entity_poly.type
_entity_poly.pdbx_seq_one_letter_code
_entity_poly.pdbx_strand_id
1 'polypeptide(L)'
;MATTTGQTQEGRLPRSIQLPGIVLGVGLGGFVDGILLHQLLQWHHMLTSTNHDRIGVKYYPANTVSGLEMNTMWDGIFHAICWVAVILGLGILYSRVTHQRRRVWTSRVLWGWILVGWGLFNIVEGLLDHQILGIHHVHGGPHQIWWDMGFLLLGLLLITGGYLLQRSGRPFDPDASERPARHA
;
A
#
# COMPACT_ATOMS: atom_id res chain seq x y z
N MET A 1 20.40 2.88 55.79
CA MET A 1 19.40 3.69 55.07
C MET A 1 19.61 3.42 53.58
N ALA A 2 18.95 2.39 53.04
CA ALA A 2 19.11 1.98 51.65
C ALA A 2 17.98 2.63 50.84
N THR A 3 18.33 3.63 50.04
CA THR A 3 17.44 4.27 49.08
C THR A 3 17.32 3.38 47.85
N THR A 4 16.24 2.60 47.78
CA THR A 4 15.84 1.90 46.56
C THR A 4 15.35 2.95 45.57
N THR A 5 16.17 3.25 44.56
CA THR A 5 15.77 4.04 43.40
C THR A 5 14.72 3.25 42.63
N GLY A 6 13.45 3.61 42.82
CA GLY A 6 12.37 3.18 41.96
C GLY A 6 12.66 3.66 40.54
N GLN A 7 13.12 2.75 39.68
CA GLN A 7 13.11 3.00 38.25
C GLN A 7 11.65 3.10 37.84
N THR A 8 11.19 4.34 37.64
CA THR A 8 9.97 4.67 36.93
C THR A 8 10.06 3.96 35.59
N GLN A 9 9.29 2.88 35.47
CA GLN A 9 9.06 2.17 34.22
C GLN A 9 8.32 3.17 33.31
N GLU A 10 9.07 4.01 32.59
CA GLU A 10 8.51 4.90 31.57
C GLU A 10 7.66 4.03 30.65
N GLY A 11 6.35 4.27 30.67
CA GLY A 11 5.39 3.51 29.89
C GLY A 11 5.70 3.69 28.41
N ARG A 12 6.47 2.76 27.84
CA ARG A 12 6.75 2.72 26.42
C ARG A 12 5.41 2.54 25.72
N LEU A 13 4.91 3.60 25.09
CA LEU A 13 3.65 3.55 24.35
C LEU A 13 3.70 2.38 23.35
N PRO A 14 2.61 1.60 23.20
CA PRO A 14 2.57 0.48 22.27
C PRO A 14 2.99 0.94 20.88
N ARG A 15 4.00 0.28 20.29
CA ARG A 15 4.46 0.60 18.94
C ARG A 15 3.39 0.20 17.93
N SER A 16 2.65 1.17 17.41
CA SER A 16 1.56 0.94 16.47
C SER A 16 2.02 0.19 15.21
N ILE A 17 1.21 -0.77 14.74
CA ILE A 17 1.43 -1.49 13.47
C ILE A 17 0.70 -0.83 12.28
N GLN A 18 0.11 0.35 12.48
CA GLN A 18 -0.60 1.09 11.44
C GLN A 18 0.31 1.49 10.28
N LEU A 19 1.39 2.24 10.56
CA LEU A 19 2.32 2.70 9.53
C LEU A 19 2.90 1.56 8.70
N PRO A 20 3.50 0.49 9.28
CA PRO A 20 4.00 -0.61 8.46
C PRO A 20 2.89 -1.29 7.66
N GLY A 21 1.69 -1.44 8.22
CA GLY A 21 0.54 -1.98 7.50
C GLY A 21 0.15 -1.15 6.27
N ILE A 22 0.02 0.17 6.42
CA ILE A 22 -0.30 1.08 5.31
C ILE A 22 0.77 1.03 4.23
N VAL A 23 2.05 1.13 4.61
CA VAL A 23 3.17 1.14 3.65
C VAL A 23 3.27 -0.20 2.91
N LEU A 24 3.09 -1.33 3.61
CA LEU A 24 2.95 -2.66 2.99
C LEU A 24 1.77 -2.71 2.01
N GLY A 25 0.62 -2.17 2.42
CA GLY A 25 -0.59 -2.11 1.60
C GLY A 25 -0.39 -1.37 0.29
N VAL A 26 0.24 -0.18 0.34
CA VAL A 26 0.57 0.60 -0.85
C VAL A 26 1.45 -0.21 -1.81
N GLY A 27 2.54 -0.79 -1.30
CA GLY A 27 3.45 -1.57 -2.13
C GLY A 27 2.83 -2.83 -2.72
N LEU A 28 2.04 -3.58 -1.93
CA LEU A 28 1.33 -4.77 -2.40
C LEU A 28 0.25 -4.43 -3.42
N GLY A 29 -0.50 -3.35 -3.20
CA GLY A 29 -1.52 -2.87 -4.14
C GLY A 29 -0.91 -2.52 -5.49
N GLY A 30 0.17 -1.71 -5.48
CA GLY A 30 0.90 -1.37 -6.70
C GLY A 30 1.53 -2.56 -7.40
N PHE A 31 2.02 -3.57 -6.66
CA PHE A 31 2.48 -4.81 -7.28
C PHE A 31 1.35 -5.59 -7.95
N VAL A 32 0.19 -5.71 -7.31
CA VAL A 32 -0.94 -6.43 -7.91
C VAL A 32 -1.41 -5.72 -9.16
N ASP A 33 -1.48 -4.40 -9.13
CA ASP A 33 -1.78 -3.55 -10.29
C ASP A 33 -0.76 -3.74 -11.42
N GLY A 34 0.52 -3.54 -11.14
CA GLY A 34 1.59 -3.68 -12.12
C GLY A 34 1.76 -5.09 -12.69
N ILE A 35 1.62 -6.14 -11.87
CA ILE A 35 1.72 -7.52 -12.36
C ILE A 35 0.46 -7.92 -13.11
N LEU A 36 -0.72 -7.74 -12.50
CA LEU A 36 -1.95 -8.24 -13.08
C LEU A 36 -2.40 -7.39 -14.26
N LEU A 37 -2.48 -6.08 -14.10
CA LEU A 37 -3.07 -5.19 -15.10
C LEU A 37 -2.04 -4.80 -16.17
N HIS A 38 -0.78 -4.52 -15.81
CA HIS A 38 0.21 -4.14 -16.82
C HIS A 38 0.85 -5.34 -17.53
N GLN A 39 1.20 -6.40 -16.81
CA GLN A 39 2.03 -7.46 -17.38
C GLN A 39 1.22 -8.66 -17.86
N LEU A 40 0.29 -9.15 -17.04
CA LEU A 40 -0.52 -10.34 -17.37
C LEU A 40 -1.66 -9.99 -18.34
N LEU A 41 -2.45 -8.97 -18.01
CA LEU A 41 -3.59 -8.55 -18.81
C LEU A 41 -3.23 -7.52 -19.87
N GLN A 42 -2.16 -6.76 -19.65
CA GLN A 42 -1.68 -5.72 -20.57
C GLN A 42 -2.77 -4.71 -20.93
N TRP A 43 -3.64 -4.39 -19.96
CA TRP A 43 -4.74 -3.45 -20.16
C TRP A 43 -4.26 -2.01 -20.24
N HIS A 44 -3.20 -1.71 -19.49
CA HIS A 44 -2.56 -0.41 -19.45
C HIS A 44 -1.12 -0.57 -18.96
N HIS A 45 -0.32 0.46 -19.23
CA HIS A 45 1.02 0.63 -18.68
C HIS A 45 1.18 2.10 -18.31
N MET A 46 2.27 2.42 -17.60
CA MET A 46 2.54 3.75 -17.07
C MET A 46 2.34 4.93 -18.03
N LEU A 47 2.61 4.77 -19.33
CA LEU A 47 2.48 5.84 -20.33
C LEU A 47 1.48 5.54 -21.46
N THR A 48 0.58 4.57 -21.30
CA THR A 48 -0.29 4.09 -22.39
C THR A 48 -1.34 5.13 -22.83
N SER A 49 -1.69 6.09 -21.96
CA SER A 49 -2.71 7.12 -22.23
C SER A 49 -2.15 8.52 -22.54
N THR A 50 -0.86 8.62 -22.85
CA THR A 50 -0.18 9.90 -23.13
C THR A 50 -0.63 10.59 -24.45
N ASN A 51 -1.60 10.04 -25.17
CA ASN A 51 -2.17 10.68 -26.35
C ASN A 51 -3.08 11.88 -26.01
N HIS A 52 -3.59 11.95 -24.77
CA HIS A 52 -4.47 13.03 -24.31
C HIS A 52 -4.08 13.53 -22.90
N ASP A 53 -2.82 13.35 -22.50
CA ASP A 53 -2.38 13.81 -21.20
C ASP A 53 -2.39 15.34 -21.10
N ARG A 54 -2.34 15.84 -19.85
CA ARG A 54 -2.42 17.27 -19.55
C ARG A 54 -1.07 17.92 -19.26
N ILE A 55 0.03 17.20 -19.47
CA ILE A 55 1.38 17.62 -19.10
C ILE A 55 2.38 17.60 -20.27
N GLY A 56 1.93 17.25 -21.48
CA GLY A 56 2.73 17.26 -22.71
C GLY A 56 3.75 16.13 -22.79
N VAL A 57 3.46 14.96 -22.21
CA VAL A 57 4.34 13.80 -22.34
C VAL A 57 4.32 13.32 -23.78
N LYS A 58 5.49 12.96 -24.32
CA LYS A 58 5.57 12.42 -25.67
C LYS A 58 4.76 11.13 -25.74
N TYR A 59 3.84 11.04 -26.71
CA TYR A 59 3.07 9.83 -26.94
C TYR A 59 3.93 8.72 -27.54
N TYR A 60 3.86 7.54 -26.93
CA TYR A 60 4.51 6.31 -27.39
C TYR A 60 3.44 5.23 -27.63
N PRO A 61 3.14 4.87 -28.89
CA PRO A 61 2.11 3.87 -29.19
C PRO A 61 2.50 2.51 -28.59
N ALA A 62 1.64 1.95 -27.73
CA ALA A 62 1.89 0.68 -27.04
C ALA A 62 1.93 -0.55 -27.96
N ASN A 63 1.58 -0.40 -29.25
CA ASN A 63 1.66 -1.44 -30.27
C ASN A 63 2.95 -1.37 -31.12
N THR A 64 3.94 -0.59 -30.69
CA THR A 64 5.26 -0.50 -31.34
C THR A 64 6.33 -0.99 -30.40
N VAL A 65 7.45 -1.49 -30.94
CA VAL A 65 8.58 -1.96 -30.12
C VAL A 65 9.09 -0.85 -29.19
N SER A 66 9.30 0.36 -29.72
CA SER A 66 9.78 1.49 -28.92
C SER A 66 8.78 1.91 -27.83
N GLY A 67 7.48 1.82 -28.10
CA GLY A 67 6.47 2.09 -27.09
C GLY A 67 6.39 1.01 -26.02
N LEU A 68 6.55 -0.27 -26.38
CA LEU A 68 6.65 -1.37 -25.42
C LEU A 68 7.91 -1.24 -24.55
N GLU A 69 9.06 -0.89 -25.12
CA GLU A 69 10.30 -0.64 -24.37
C GLU A 69 10.14 0.50 -23.36
N MET A 70 9.53 1.61 -23.79
CA MET A 70 9.27 2.76 -22.92
C MET A 70 8.31 2.41 -21.79
N ASN A 71 7.18 1.76 -22.09
CA ASN A 71 6.22 1.33 -21.08
C ASN A 71 6.83 0.30 -20.12
N THR A 72 7.60 -0.67 -20.63
CA THR A 72 8.32 -1.65 -19.80
C THR A 72 9.30 -0.97 -18.84
N MET A 73 10.01 0.07 -19.29
CA MET A 73 10.92 0.82 -18.43
C MET A 73 10.16 1.53 -17.31
N TRP A 74 9.08 2.25 -17.62
CA TRP A 74 8.30 2.97 -16.62
C TRP A 74 7.54 2.05 -15.67
N ASP A 75 7.02 0.92 -16.16
CA ASP A 75 6.50 -0.14 -15.33
C ASP A 75 7.58 -0.66 -14.39
N GLY A 76 8.81 -0.87 -14.87
CA GLY A 76 9.94 -1.28 -14.04
C GLY A 76 10.26 -0.28 -12.92
N ILE A 77 10.23 1.02 -13.22
CA ILE A 77 10.41 2.09 -12.22
C ILE A 77 9.27 2.05 -11.19
N PHE A 78 8.02 1.93 -11.65
CA PHE A 78 6.86 1.78 -10.79
C PHE A 78 6.98 0.57 -9.85
N HIS A 79 7.37 -0.59 -10.39
CA HIS A 79 7.62 -1.80 -9.60
C HIS A 79 8.76 -1.61 -8.60
N ALA A 80 9.83 -0.89 -8.96
CA ALA A 80 10.92 -0.59 -8.04
C ALA A 80 10.44 0.26 -6.85
N ILE A 81 9.58 1.25 -7.08
CA ILE A 81 8.95 2.04 -6.01
C ILE A 81 8.07 1.14 -5.12
N CYS A 82 7.24 0.30 -5.72
CA CYS A 82 6.41 -0.67 -4.98
C CYS A 82 7.27 -1.63 -4.14
N TRP A 83 8.38 -2.11 -4.70
CA TRP A 83 9.34 -2.97 -4.03
C TRP A 83 9.98 -2.30 -2.81
N VAL A 84 10.43 -1.06 -2.96
CA VAL A 84 10.95 -0.25 -1.85
C VAL A 84 9.88 -0.07 -0.77
N ALA A 85 8.63 0.24 -1.13
CA ALA A 85 7.53 0.34 -0.18
C ALA A 85 7.31 -0.97 0.59
N VAL A 86 7.31 -2.13 -0.08
CA VAL A 86 7.20 -3.44 0.60
C VAL A 86 8.37 -3.65 1.56
N ILE A 87 9.61 -3.40 1.15
CA ILE A 87 10.80 -3.54 2.01
C ILE A 87 10.70 -2.62 3.23
N LEU A 88 10.32 -1.36 3.04
CA LEU A 88 10.17 -0.40 4.13
C LEU A 88 9.05 -0.82 5.09
N GLY A 89 7.91 -1.25 4.57
CA GLY A 89 6.79 -1.73 5.38
C GLY A 89 7.17 -2.95 6.21
N LEU A 90 7.85 -3.93 5.60
CA LEU A 90 8.38 -5.10 6.31
C LEU A 90 9.46 -4.72 7.32
N GLY A 91 10.40 -3.84 6.98
CA GLY A 91 11.47 -3.39 7.87
C GLY A 91 10.94 -2.65 9.08
N ILE A 92 9.98 -1.74 8.90
CA ILE A 92 9.29 -1.05 9.99
C ILE A 92 8.52 -2.06 10.85
N LEU A 93 7.77 -2.99 10.24
CA LEU A 93 7.04 -4.04 10.98
C LEU A 93 7.99 -4.88 11.83
N TYR A 94 9.10 -5.31 11.23
CA TYR A 94 10.13 -6.12 11.88
C TYR A 94 10.80 -5.38 13.05
N SER A 95 11.04 -4.07 12.91
CA SER A 95 11.59 -3.23 13.97
C SER A 95 10.64 -3.03 15.16
N ARG A 96 9.31 -3.11 14.91
CA ARG A 96 8.27 -2.90 15.92
C ARG A 96 7.80 -4.20 16.58
N VAL A 97 7.90 -5.33 15.87
CA VAL A 97 7.44 -6.64 16.33
C VAL A 97 8.64 -7.55 16.61
N THR A 98 9.19 -7.41 17.82
CA THR A 98 10.34 -8.20 18.30
C THR A 98 9.92 -9.58 18.78
N HIS A 99 8.74 -9.69 19.40
CA HIS A 99 8.16 -10.95 19.90
C HIS A 99 6.87 -11.31 19.16
N GLN A 100 6.46 -12.58 19.24
CA GLN A 100 5.21 -13.08 18.63
C GLN A 100 5.09 -12.81 17.11
N ARG A 101 6.20 -12.83 16.37
CA ARG A 101 6.26 -12.50 14.94
C ARG A 101 5.30 -13.28 14.05
N ARG A 102 4.98 -14.53 14.39
CA ARG A 102 3.98 -15.31 13.63
C ARG A 102 2.55 -14.81 13.87
N ARG A 103 2.25 -14.33 15.08
CA ARG A 103 0.92 -13.88 15.48
C ARG A 103 0.52 -12.55 14.83
N VAL A 104 1.48 -11.69 14.48
CA VAL A 104 1.15 -10.42 13.81
C VAL A 104 0.47 -10.65 12.46
N TRP A 105 0.86 -11.71 11.74
CA TRP A 105 0.29 -12.07 10.45
C TRP A 105 -1.14 -12.64 10.53
N THR A 106 -1.60 -13.05 11.70
CA THR A 106 -3.02 -13.42 11.93
C THR A 106 -3.83 -12.26 12.50
N SER A 107 -3.22 -11.09 12.71
CA SER A 107 -3.88 -9.91 13.25
C SER A 107 -4.79 -9.26 12.21
N ARG A 108 -6.08 -9.17 12.52
CA ARG A 108 -7.05 -8.37 11.76
C ARG A 108 -6.65 -6.89 11.68
N VAL A 109 -5.93 -6.39 12.69
CA VAL A 109 -5.44 -5.00 12.72
C VAL A 109 -4.39 -4.78 11.63
N LEU A 110 -3.42 -5.70 11.47
CA LEU A 110 -2.41 -5.59 10.42
C LEU A 110 -3.06 -5.61 9.04
N TRP A 111 -3.89 -6.64 8.77
CA TRP A 111 -4.55 -6.79 7.48
C TRP A 111 -5.50 -5.65 7.16
N GLY A 112 -6.20 -5.10 8.16
CA GLY A 112 -7.02 -3.92 7.96
C GLY A 112 -6.20 -2.70 7.52
N TRP A 113 -5.02 -2.47 8.11
CA TRP A 113 -4.12 -1.39 7.66
C TRP A 113 -3.47 -1.66 6.30
N ILE A 114 -3.19 -2.92 5.94
CA ILE A 114 -2.76 -3.31 4.60
C ILE A 114 -3.84 -2.98 3.56
N LEU A 115 -5.10 -3.32 3.83
CA LEU A 115 -6.22 -2.98 2.93
C LEU A 115 -6.40 -1.46 2.80
N VAL A 116 -6.26 -0.71 3.90
CA VAL A 116 -6.27 0.77 3.84
C VAL A 116 -5.12 1.28 2.98
N GLY A 117 -3.91 0.76 3.14
CA GLY A 117 -2.76 1.14 2.32
C GLY A 117 -2.96 0.87 0.83
N TRP A 118 -3.50 -0.31 0.49
CA TRP A 118 -3.85 -0.64 -0.89
C TRP A 118 -4.90 0.34 -1.43
N GLY A 119 -6.00 0.54 -0.70
CA GLY A 119 -7.03 1.47 -1.16
C GLY A 119 -6.52 2.90 -1.32
N LEU A 120 -5.59 3.36 -0.46
CA LEU A 120 -4.91 4.64 -0.63
C LEU A 120 -4.07 4.70 -1.90
N PHE A 121 -3.35 3.63 -2.24
CA PHE A 121 -2.66 3.52 -3.53
C PHE A 121 -3.64 3.73 -4.69
N ASN A 122 -4.76 3.00 -4.72
CA ASN A 122 -5.77 3.14 -5.79
C ASN A 122 -6.33 4.57 -5.89
N ILE A 123 -6.60 5.23 -4.77
CA ILE A 123 -7.14 6.59 -4.78
C ILE A 123 -6.10 7.60 -5.28
N VAL A 124 -4.85 7.49 -4.81
CA VAL A 124 -3.79 8.41 -5.19
C VAL A 124 -3.43 8.25 -6.66
N GLU A 125 -3.17 7.02 -7.09
CA GLU A 125 -2.84 6.69 -8.49
C GLU A 125 -4.02 7.09 -9.40
N GLY A 126 -5.24 6.63 -9.09
CA GLY A 126 -6.40 6.93 -9.93
C GLY A 126 -6.74 8.42 -10.01
N LEU A 127 -6.53 9.19 -8.94
CA LEU A 127 -6.76 10.64 -8.98
C LEU A 127 -5.64 11.38 -9.72
N LEU A 128 -4.39 11.09 -9.40
CA LEU A 128 -3.25 11.78 -10.00
C LEU A 128 -3.06 11.36 -11.44
N ASP A 129 -2.86 10.08 -11.71
CA ASP A 129 -2.40 9.59 -13.00
C ASP A 129 -3.54 9.48 -14.01
N HIS A 130 -4.75 9.10 -13.56
CA HIS A 130 -5.92 9.00 -14.45
C HIS A 130 -6.68 10.32 -14.61
N GLN A 131 -7.01 10.99 -13.51
CA GLN A 131 -7.90 12.16 -13.58
C GLN A 131 -7.15 13.47 -13.79
N ILE A 132 -6.06 13.73 -13.06
CA ILE A 132 -5.32 14.99 -13.15
C ILE A 132 -4.37 14.98 -14.34
N LEU A 133 -3.46 14.02 -14.40
CA LEU A 133 -2.44 13.92 -15.44
C LEU A 133 -3.00 13.32 -16.73
N GLY A 134 -3.85 12.30 -16.64
CA GLY A 134 -4.41 11.60 -17.79
C GLY A 134 -3.39 10.78 -18.57
N ILE A 135 -2.29 10.39 -17.93
CA ILE A 135 -1.18 9.63 -18.55
C ILE A 135 -1.42 8.12 -18.51
N HIS A 136 -2.32 7.69 -17.63
CA HIS A 136 -2.55 6.32 -17.24
C HIS A 136 -4.07 6.15 -17.11
N HIS A 137 -4.70 5.20 -17.79
CA HIS A 137 -6.12 4.90 -17.56
C HIS A 137 -6.25 3.40 -17.38
N VAL A 138 -7.16 2.95 -16.51
CA VAL A 138 -7.30 1.52 -16.16
C VAL A 138 -7.58 0.65 -17.39
N HIS A 139 -8.32 1.19 -18.35
CA HIS A 139 -8.51 0.53 -19.63
C HIS A 139 -8.71 1.60 -20.70
N GLY A 140 -7.84 1.61 -21.70
CA GLY A 140 -7.92 2.56 -22.81
C GLY A 140 -9.17 2.34 -23.68
N GLY A 141 -9.58 3.39 -24.40
CA GLY A 141 -10.64 3.31 -25.40
C GLY A 141 -11.99 3.88 -24.92
N PRO A 142 -13.10 3.51 -25.60
CA PRO A 142 -14.43 3.99 -25.22
C PRO A 142 -14.72 3.65 -23.76
N HIS A 143 -15.35 4.59 -23.04
CA HIS A 143 -15.77 4.40 -21.65
C HIS A 143 -14.65 4.31 -20.59
N GLN A 144 -13.41 4.71 -20.90
CA GLN A 144 -12.28 4.71 -19.94
C GLN A 144 -12.61 5.34 -18.58
N ILE A 145 -13.43 6.40 -18.57
CA ILE A 145 -13.86 7.07 -17.34
C ILE A 145 -14.58 6.12 -16.36
N TRP A 146 -15.37 5.17 -16.86
CA TRP A 146 -16.08 4.22 -16.01
C TRP A 146 -15.15 3.19 -15.38
N TRP A 147 -14.09 2.81 -16.08
CA TRP A 147 -13.03 1.96 -15.53
C TRP A 147 -12.26 2.69 -14.42
N ASP A 148 -11.91 3.95 -14.65
CA ASP A 148 -11.24 4.77 -13.63
C ASP A 148 -12.13 4.98 -12.40
N MET A 149 -13.43 5.24 -12.59
CA MET A 149 -14.38 5.36 -11.47
C MET A 149 -14.53 4.05 -10.71
N GLY A 150 -14.53 2.91 -11.40
CA GLY A 150 -14.54 1.58 -10.77
C GLY A 150 -13.30 1.36 -9.91
N PHE A 151 -12.13 1.78 -10.38
CA PHE A 151 -10.87 1.68 -9.65
C PHE A 151 -10.84 2.57 -8.40
N LEU A 152 -11.33 3.81 -8.49
CA LEU A 152 -11.51 4.70 -7.34
C LEU A 152 -12.51 4.14 -6.33
N LEU A 153 -13.65 3.60 -6.81
CA LEU A 153 -14.64 2.97 -5.96
C LEU A 153 -14.05 1.76 -5.22
N LEU A 154 -13.28 0.91 -5.90
CA LEU A 154 -12.56 -0.18 -5.27
C LEU A 154 -11.59 0.33 -4.18
N GLY A 155 -10.86 1.41 -4.46
CA GLY A 155 -10.00 2.07 -3.48
C GLY A 155 -10.76 2.50 -2.22
N LEU A 156 -11.91 3.15 -2.38
CA LEU A 156 -12.76 3.56 -1.27
C LEU A 156 -13.32 2.37 -0.47
N LEU A 157 -13.73 1.29 -1.16
CA LEU A 157 -14.19 0.06 -0.52
C LEU A 157 -13.07 -0.62 0.28
N LEU A 158 -11.85 -0.66 -0.25
CA LEU A 158 -10.66 -1.18 0.44
C LEU A 158 -10.32 -0.36 1.68
N ILE A 159 -10.36 0.98 1.59
CA ILE A 159 -10.13 1.86 2.74
C ILE A 159 -11.20 1.63 3.82
N THR A 160 -12.47 1.64 3.42
CA THR A 160 -13.60 1.50 4.36
C THR A 160 -13.60 0.12 5.00
N GLY A 161 -13.49 -0.94 4.20
CA GLY A 161 -13.43 -2.32 4.66
C GLY A 161 -12.21 -2.59 5.54
N GLY A 162 -11.03 -2.10 5.15
CA GLY A 162 -9.81 -2.19 5.94
C GLY A 162 -9.91 -1.47 7.27
N TYR A 163 -10.50 -0.28 7.30
CA TYR A 163 -10.74 0.48 8.52
C TYR A 163 -11.72 -0.22 9.48
N LEU A 164 -12.80 -0.80 8.97
CA LEU A 164 -13.73 -1.59 9.76
C LEU A 164 -13.10 -2.88 10.26
N LEU A 165 -12.29 -3.54 9.42
CA LEU A 165 -11.56 -4.76 9.78
C LEU A 165 -10.59 -4.52 10.93
N GLN A 166 -9.79 -3.46 10.88
CA GLN A 166 -8.85 -3.16 11.97
C GLN A 166 -9.57 -2.79 13.27
N ARG A 167 -10.70 -2.08 13.21
CA ARG A 167 -11.53 -1.79 14.41
C ARG A 167 -12.11 -3.04 15.05
N SER A 168 -12.42 -4.07 14.26
CA SER A 168 -12.96 -5.34 14.76
C SER A 168 -11.89 -6.28 15.34
N GLY A 169 -10.61 -5.92 15.23
CA GLY A 169 -9.48 -6.67 15.75
C GLY A 169 -9.14 -6.29 17.18
N ARG A 170 -8.60 -7.25 17.95
CA ARG A 170 -7.95 -6.93 19.23
C ARG A 170 -6.67 -6.13 18.94
N PRO A 171 -6.40 -5.03 19.66
CA PRO A 171 -5.13 -4.31 19.55
C PRO A 171 -3.95 -5.28 19.67
N PHE A 172 -3.01 -5.18 18.74
CA PHE A 172 -1.80 -6.00 18.78
C PHE A 172 -0.79 -5.35 19.72
N ASP A 173 -0.51 -6.01 20.83
CA ASP A 173 0.52 -5.61 21.78
C ASP A 173 1.71 -6.58 21.69
N PRO A 174 2.83 -6.16 21.08
CA PRO A 174 4.01 -7.02 20.91
C PRO A 174 4.67 -7.41 22.23
N ASP A 175 4.46 -6.63 23.31
CA ASP A 175 5.15 -6.79 24.60
C ASP A 175 4.26 -7.46 25.66
N ALA A 176 3.08 -7.96 25.28
CA ALA A 176 2.08 -8.49 26.21
C ALA A 176 2.58 -9.67 27.06
N SER A 177 3.53 -10.48 26.55
CA SER A 177 4.12 -11.60 27.29
C SER A 177 5.21 -11.20 28.27
N GLU A 178 5.71 -9.96 28.22
CA GLU A 178 6.80 -9.47 29.07
C GLU A 178 6.30 -8.63 30.25
N ARG A 179 5.01 -8.24 30.26
CA ARG A 179 4.45 -7.51 31.41
C ARG A 179 4.26 -8.47 32.59
N PRO A 180 4.85 -8.18 33.77
CA PRO A 180 4.60 -8.98 34.96
C PRO A 180 3.10 -9.02 35.23
N ALA A 181 2.58 -10.22 35.57
CA ALA A 181 1.21 -10.35 36.03
C ALA A 181 1.00 -9.39 37.20
N ARG A 182 0.15 -8.37 37.02
CA ARG A 182 -0.28 -7.54 38.15
C ARG A 182 -1.10 -8.45 39.06
N HIS A 183 -0.47 -8.99 40.09
CA HIS A 183 -1.18 -9.55 41.22
C HIS A 183 -1.96 -8.41 41.86
N ALA A 184 -3.29 -8.48 41.72
CA ALA A 184 -4.24 -7.70 42.50
C ALA A 184 -4.36 -8.30 43.90
#